data_AF-A0A924FRP9-F1
#
_entry.id   AF-A0A924FRP9-F1
#
_cell.length_a   1.000
_cell.length_b   1.000
_cell.length_c   1.000
_cell.angle_alpha   90.00
_cell.angle_beta   90.00
_cell.angle_gamma   90.00
#
_symmetry.space_group_name_H-M   'P 1'
#
loop_
_entity.id
_entity.type
_entity.pdbx_description
1 polymer ?
#
loop_
_entity_poly.entity_id
_entity_poly.type
_entity_poly.pdbx_seq_one_letter_code
_entity_poly.pdbx_strand_id
1 'polypeptide(L)'
;MSDLRNQLETLKKTSDPLLVDAIGRLITDGADHELNRINLIDFAASAGLDEERVISGFLQAARLGLFDLTWNVLCPGCRGVLDSHDTLKSLRDDEYQCGLCGNGYRASVDDQVEVAFTVSPRVRRIAAHDPNTLPVWEYFRQVFWSSGVDFDATSFAALSDEIVLDTRDVAPFRKLDTTLRLPSQFLIVFEPVTHAPQFIDVQGEPTIAIQHLSLVYDHTHRPTETITLRPGPVHLSFDNQTELRVLPSVFVAADALHHLIGQRKPFLTAKRILTNQTFRDVFKADNLTIDQRLKITSLTFLFTDLKGSTALYERVGDLAAFDLVRAHFQALLEIISSEAGAVVKTIGDAVMATFTRPEQALAAGLRMRTAMERLNEARGTTDLVVKIGIHEGPCLAVMLNDRQDYFGQTVNIAARVQGLANSQAIHVTGPVISAHAVEAMLRQAHITPIQKHAALRGIADKVVVYEIP
;
A
#
# COMPACT_ATOMS: atom_id res chain seq x y z
N MET A 1 -21.15 -12.46 -19.36
CA MET A 1 -22.20 -11.44 -19.12
C MET A 1 -23.21 -11.82 -18.04
N SER A 2 -23.85 -13.00 -18.05
CA SER A 2 -24.79 -13.41 -16.98
C SER A 2 -24.12 -13.53 -15.60
N ASP A 3 -22.86 -13.98 -15.55
CA ASP A 3 -22.13 -14.17 -14.29
C ASP A 3 -21.72 -12.83 -13.65
N LEU A 4 -21.18 -11.90 -14.44
CA LEU A 4 -20.84 -10.54 -14.00
C LEU A 4 -22.02 -9.81 -13.37
N ARG A 5 -23.20 -9.86 -14.01
CA ARG A 5 -24.40 -9.21 -13.45
C ARG A 5 -24.77 -9.79 -12.08
N ASN A 6 -24.70 -11.12 -11.92
CA ASN A 6 -24.98 -11.78 -10.64
C ASN A 6 -23.94 -11.43 -9.56
N GLN A 7 -22.66 -11.34 -9.92
CA GLN A 7 -21.59 -10.93 -9.01
C GLN A 7 -21.79 -9.47 -8.56
N LEU A 8 -22.11 -8.55 -9.48
CA LEU A 8 -22.39 -7.15 -9.13
C LEU A 8 -23.65 -7.00 -8.26
N GLU A 9 -24.74 -7.72 -8.55
CA GLU A 9 -25.92 -7.72 -7.69
C GLU A 9 -25.67 -8.34 -6.30
N THR A 10 -24.72 -9.27 -6.20
CA THR A 10 -24.26 -9.79 -4.91
C THR A 10 -23.45 -8.74 -4.16
N LEU A 11 -22.54 -8.05 -4.84
CA LEU A 11 -21.71 -6.99 -4.27
C LEU A 11 -22.54 -5.82 -3.73
N LYS A 12 -23.64 -5.44 -4.41
CA LYS A 12 -24.59 -4.40 -3.96
C LYS A 12 -25.21 -4.68 -2.59
N LYS A 13 -25.22 -5.93 -2.12
CA LYS A 13 -25.75 -6.28 -0.80
C LYS A 13 -24.81 -5.89 0.35
N THR A 14 -23.53 -5.69 0.06
CA THR A 14 -22.47 -5.51 1.07
C THR A 14 -21.59 -4.29 0.82
N SER A 15 -21.82 -3.56 -0.29
CA SER A 15 -21.06 -2.38 -0.71
C SER A 15 -21.98 -1.25 -1.20
N ASP A 16 -21.46 -0.03 -1.22
CA ASP A 16 -22.16 1.18 -1.70
C ASP A 16 -22.62 1.01 -3.17
N PRO A 17 -23.90 1.18 -3.50
CA PRO A 17 -24.40 1.03 -4.87
C PRO A 17 -23.68 1.92 -5.89
N LEU A 18 -23.29 3.14 -5.52
CA LEU A 18 -22.56 4.05 -6.42
C LEU A 18 -21.18 3.49 -6.78
N LEU A 19 -20.50 2.87 -5.82
CA LEU A 19 -19.24 2.19 -6.05
C LEU A 19 -19.42 0.97 -6.96
N VAL A 20 -20.46 0.16 -6.72
CA VAL A 20 -20.70 -1.03 -7.55
C VAL A 20 -21.01 -0.66 -8.99
N ASP A 21 -21.78 0.40 -9.22
CA ASP A 21 -22.05 0.91 -10.56
C ASP A 21 -20.78 1.50 -11.21
N ALA A 22 -19.90 2.14 -10.44
CA ALA A 22 -18.59 2.59 -10.94
C ALA A 22 -17.69 1.41 -11.34
N ILE A 23 -17.61 0.36 -10.51
CA ILE A 23 -16.88 -0.89 -10.82
C ILE A 23 -17.45 -1.54 -12.09
N GLY A 24 -18.79 -1.62 -12.21
CA GLY A 24 -19.46 -2.20 -13.37
C GLY A 24 -19.14 -1.44 -14.67
N ARG A 25 -19.13 -0.10 -14.62
CA ARG A 25 -18.71 0.75 -15.74
C ARG A 25 -17.24 0.56 -16.09
N LEU A 26 -16.34 0.52 -15.11
CA LEU A 26 -14.92 0.28 -15.35
C LEU A 26 -14.70 -1.07 -16.08
N ILE A 27 -15.34 -2.14 -15.62
CA ILE A 27 -15.23 -3.47 -16.25
C ILE A 27 -15.78 -3.49 -17.68
N THR A 28 -16.90 -2.79 -17.92
CA THR A 28 -17.60 -2.84 -19.22
C THR A 28 -16.97 -1.92 -20.25
N ASP A 29 -16.67 -0.68 -19.86
CA ASP A 29 -16.34 0.42 -20.77
C ASP A 29 -14.88 0.88 -20.66
N GLY A 30 -14.18 0.53 -19.58
CA GLY A 30 -12.79 0.92 -19.35
C GLY A 30 -11.82 0.31 -20.37
N ALA A 31 -10.73 1.00 -20.64
CA ALA A 31 -9.63 0.48 -21.44
C ALA A 31 -8.89 -0.65 -20.69
N ASP A 32 -8.21 -1.53 -21.42
CA ASP A 32 -7.53 -2.69 -20.83
C ASP A 32 -6.50 -2.29 -19.75
N HIS A 33 -5.76 -1.20 -19.96
CA HIS A 33 -4.78 -0.70 -18.98
C HIS A 33 -5.44 -0.14 -17.71
N GLU A 34 -6.70 0.33 -17.78
CA GLU A 34 -7.46 0.79 -16.61
C GLU A 34 -7.99 -0.37 -15.78
N LEU A 35 -7.89 -1.60 -16.27
CA LEU A 35 -8.31 -2.83 -15.61
C LEU A 35 -7.13 -3.69 -15.13
N ASN A 36 -5.90 -3.23 -15.34
CA ASN A 36 -4.68 -3.86 -14.85
C ASN A 36 -4.01 -3.00 -13.79
N ARG A 37 -3.64 -3.59 -12.66
CA ARG A 37 -3.03 -2.91 -11.51
C ARG A 37 -3.74 -1.59 -11.16
N ILE A 38 -5.05 -1.68 -10.97
CA ILE A 38 -5.91 -0.52 -10.68
C ILE A 38 -5.40 0.19 -9.42
N ASN A 39 -5.03 1.47 -9.56
CA ASN A 39 -4.72 2.34 -8.43
C ASN A 39 -6.03 2.77 -7.77
N LEU A 40 -6.38 2.13 -6.65
CA LEU A 40 -7.64 2.44 -5.95
C LEU A 40 -7.73 3.86 -5.42
N ILE A 41 -6.58 4.51 -5.15
CA ILE A 41 -6.55 5.89 -4.65
C ILE A 41 -6.90 6.85 -5.78
N ASP A 42 -6.30 6.66 -6.95
CA ASP A 42 -6.60 7.43 -8.16
C ASP A 42 -8.04 7.15 -8.66
N PHE A 43 -8.49 5.91 -8.58
CA PHE A 43 -9.88 5.54 -8.89
C PHE A 43 -10.89 6.22 -7.96
N ALA A 44 -10.63 6.23 -6.65
CA ALA A 44 -11.50 6.92 -5.69
C ALA A 44 -11.60 8.42 -5.98
N ALA A 45 -10.45 9.06 -6.22
CA ALA A 45 -10.39 10.49 -6.54
C ALA A 45 -11.12 10.82 -7.84
N SER A 46 -10.88 10.07 -8.92
CA SER A 46 -11.53 10.30 -10.22
C SER A 46 -13.03 10.01 -10.21
N ALA A 47 -13.47 9.02 -9.42
CA ALA A 47 -14.89 8.70 -9.26
C ALA A 47 -15.62 9.60 -8.24
N GLY A 48 -14.89 10.42 -7.48
CA GLY A 48 -15.45 11.24 -6.40
C GLY A 48 -16.03 10.41 -5.25
N LEU A 49 -15.41 9.27 -4.94
CA LEU A 49 -15.85 8.33 -3.92
C LEU A 49 -14.91 8.33 -2.71
N ASP A 50 -15.43 7.92 -1.56
CA ASP A 50 -14.63 7.73 -0.35
C ASP A 50 -13.61 6.60 -0.53
N GLU A 51 -12.34 6.88 -0.21
CA GLU A 51 -11.23 5.94 -0.43
C GLU A 51 -11.43 4.63 0.32
N GLU A 52 -11.88 4.67 1.58
CA GLU A 52 -12.03 3.46 2.39
C GLU A 52 -13.18 2.60 1.89
N ARG A 53 -14.29 3.22 1.46
CA ARG A 53 -15.38 2.50 0.79
C ARG A 53 -14.91 1.83 -0.50
N VAL A 54 -14.11 2.52 -1.30
CA VAL A 54 -13.52 1.96 -2.54
C VAL A 54 -12.66 0.75 -2.20
N ILE A 55 -11.73 0.86 -1.24
CA ILE A 55 -10.86 -0.25 -0.82
C ILE A 55 -11.69 -1.44 -0.36
N SER A 56 -12.64 -1.22 0.56
CA SER A 56 -13.52 -2.29 1.06
C SER A 56 -14.35 -2.94 -0.04
N GLY A 57 -14.88 -2.17 -0.99
CA GLY A 57 -15.66 -2.71 -2.09
C GLY A 57 -14.83 -3.52 -3.09
N PHE A 58 -13.60 -3.09 -3.40
CA PHE A 58 -12.69 -3.87 -4.25
C PHE A 58 -12.22 -5.16 -3.56
N LEU A 59 -12.00 -5.15 -2.25
CA LEU A 59 -11.70 -6.37 -1.49
C LEU A 59 -12.86 -7.38 -1.54
N GLN A 60 -14.11 -6.91 -1.40
CA GLN A 60 -15.29 -7.77 -1.58
C GLN A 60 -15.45 -8.24 -3.03
N ALA A 61 -15.20 -7.37 -4.01
CA ALA A 61 -15.24 -7.72 -5.43
C ALA A 61 -14.20 -8.79 -5.77
N ALA A 62 -12.98 -8.69 -5.23
CA ALA A 62 -11.95 -9.71 -5.38
C ALA A 62 -12.38 -11.05 -4.77
N ARG A 63 -13.02 -11.03 -3.59
CA ARG A 63 -13.58 -12.24 -2.97
C ARG A 63 -14.65 -12.92 -3.82
N LEU A 64 -15.42 -12.13 -4.58
CA LEU A 64 -16.42 -12.62 -5.53
C LEU A 64 -15.81 -13.08 -6.87
N GLY A 65 -14.49 -12.95 -7.05
CA GLY A 65 -13.78 -13.33 -8.27
C GLY A 65 -13.89 -12.30 -9.41
N LEU A 66 -14.22 -11.05 -9.10
CA LEU A 66 -14.22 -9.97 -10.09
C LEU A 66 -12.80 -9.49 -10.43
N PHE A 67 -11.93 -9.49 -9.41
CA PHE A 67 -10.55 -9.01 -9.50
C PHE A 67 -9.61 -9.97 -8.79
N ASP A 68 -8.40 -10.08 -9.32
CA ASP A 68 -7.26 -10.72 -8.67
C ASP A 68 -6.45 -9.64 -7.94
N LEU A 69 -6.03 -9.94 -6.70
CA LEU A 69 -5.24 -9.03 -5.86
C LEU A 69 -3.77 -9.42 -5.95
N THR A 70 -2.90 -8.44 -6.22
CA THR A 70 -1.45 -8.64 -6.35
C THR A 70 -0.67 -7.72 -5.42
N TRP A 71 0.46 -8.21 -4.92
CA TRP A 71 1.42 -7.49 -4.09
C TRP A 71 2.68 -7.20 -4.92
N ASN A 72 2.92 -5.95 -5.25
CA ASN A 72 4.01 -5.52 -6.12
C ASN A 72 5.12 -4.85 -5.29
N VAL A 73 6.34 -5.37 -5.36
CA VAL A 73 7.52 -4.75 -4.73
C VAL A 73 8.05 -3.67 -5.64
N LEU A 74 8.14 -2.44 -5.16
CA LEU A 74 8.47 -1.28 -5.98
C LEU A 74 9.87 -0.73 -5.69
N CYS A 75 10.57 -0.32 -6.73
CA CYS A 75 11.76 0.50 -6.59
C CYS A 75 11.39 1.88 -6.00
N PRO A 76 12.04 2.35 -4.92
CA PRO A 76 11.79 3.67 -4.36
C PRO A 76 12.26 4.82 -5.27
N GLY A 77 13.17 4.54 -6.20
CA GLY A 77 13.70 5.50 -7.17
C GLY A 77 12.81 5.67 -8.40
N CYS A 78 12.51 4.59 -9.12
CA CYS A 78 11.78 4.66 -10.39
C CYS A 78 10.32 4.16 -10.34
N ARG A 79 9.87 3.58 -9.23
CA ARG A 79 8.57 2.87 -9.10
C ARG A 79 8.40 1.72 -10.10
N GLY A 80 9.49 1.24 -10.71
CA GLY A 80 9.48 -0.03 -11.42
C GLY A 80 9.16 -1.17 -10.45
N VAL A 81 8.34 -2.11 -10.89
CA VAL A 81 7.96 -3.31 -10.16
C VAL A 81 9.09 -4.31 -10.23
N LEU A 82 9.73 -4.56 -9.10
CA LEU A 82 10.88 -5.45 -8.95
C LEU A 82 10.46 -6.93 -8.83
N ASP A 83 9.29 -7.16 -8.22
CA ASP A 83 8.69 -8.48 -8.10
C ASP A 83 7.17 -8.35 -7.90
N SER A 84 6.41 -9.39 -8.22
CA SER A 84 4.95 -9.43 -8.10
C SER A 84 4.50 -10.76 -7.52
N HIS A 85 3.57 -10.71 -6.57
CA HIS A 85 3.11 -11.90 -5.86
C HIS A 85 1.59 -11.95 -5.72
N ASP A 86 0.99 -13.13 -5.87
CA ASP A 86 -0.45 -13.35 -5.66
C ASP A 86 -0.83 -13.38 -4.18
N THR A 87 0.14 -13.68 -3.31
CA THR A 87 -0.08 -13.75 -1.86
C THR A 87 1.03 -13.02 -1.12
N LEU A 88 0.68 -12.43 0.02
CA LEU A 88 1.65 -11.77 0.89
C LEU A 88 2.67 -12.76 1.48
N LYS A 89 2.32 -14.05 1.55
CA LYS A 89 3.20 -15.16 1.97
C LYS A 89 4.43 -15.33 1.08
N SER A 90 4.32 -14.95 -0.19
CA SER A 90 5.39 -15.06 -1.18
C SER A 90 6.37 -13.89 -1.14
N LEU A 91 6.05 -12.83 -0.39
CA LEU A 91 6.91 -11.66 -0.25
C LEU A 91 8.20 -12.03 0.48
N ARG A 92 9.33 -11.79 -0.19
CA ARG A 92 10.67 -12.08 0.34
C ARG A 92 11.22 -10.90 1.15
N ASP A 93 12.01 -11.21 2.17
CA ASP A 93 12.74 -10.25 3.02
C ASP A 93 14.19 -10.02 2.53
N ASP A 94 14.51 -10.46 1.31
CA ASP A 94 15.81 -10.28 0.69
C ASP A 94 15.96 -8.86 0.09
N GLU A 95 17.18 -8.58 -0.37
CA GLU A 95 17.50 -7.33 -1.04
C GLU A 95 17.15 -7.44 -2.53
N TYR A 96 16.27 -6.55 -2.99
CA TYR A 96 15.88 -6.44 -4.39
C TYR A 96 16.81 -5.46 -5.10
N GLN A 97 17.29 -5.82 -6.29
CA GLN A 97 18.07 -4.94 -7.13
C GLN A 97 17.19 -4.37 -8.24
N CYS A 98 17.18 -3.04 -8.39
CA CYS A 98 16.48 -2.41 -9.48
C CYS A 98 17.39 -2.33 -10.71
N GLY A 99 17.01 -3.01 -11.79
CA GLY A 99 17.69 -2.92 -13.08
C GLY A 99 17.80 -1.48 -13.61
N LEU A 100 16.75 -0.66 -13.48
CA LEU A 100 16.76 0.68 -14.07
C LEU A 100 17.66 1.68 -13.31
N CYS A 101 17.68 1.64 -11.97
CA CYS A 101 18.48 2.58 -11.18
C CYS A 101 19.78 2.00 -10.62
N GLY A 102 20.00 0.69 -10.77
CA GLY A 102 21.21 -0.01 -10.32
C GLY A 102 21.36 -0.19 -8.80
N ASN A 103 20.38 0.21 -8.01
CA ASN A 103 20.47 0.21 -6.54
C ASN A 103 19.75 -0.99 -5.91
N GLY A 104 20.31 -1.46 -4.79
CA GLY A 104 19.72 -2.48 -3.91
C GLY A 104 18.83 -1.88 -2.82
N TYR A 105 17.69 -2.52 -2.54
CA TYR A 105 16.72 -2.08 -1.53
C TYR A 105 16.11 -3.28 -0.80
N ARG A 106 15.81 -3.11 0.49
CA ARG A 106 14.95 -4.04 1.22
C ARG A 106 13.51 -3.55 1.20
N ALA A 107 12.60 -4.41 0.79
CA ALA A 107 11.19 -4.08 0.66
C ALA A 107 10.60 -3.64 2.02
N SER A 108 9.97 -2.47 2.01
CA SER A 108 9.21 -1.93 3.13
C SER A 108 7.71 -1.96 2.82
N VAL A 109 6.94 -2.65 3.68
CA VAL A 109 5.47 -2.72 3.53
C VAL A 109 4.78 -1.38 3.80
N ASP A 110 5.49 -0.41 4.39
CA ASP A 110 4.96 0.92 4.63
C ASP A 110 4.71 1.69 3.32
N ASP A 111 5.63 1.59 2.36
CA ASP A 111 5.75 2.55 1.24
C ASP A 111 6.30 1.97 -0.08
N GLN A 112 6.79 0.73 -0.08
CA GLN A 112 7.38 0.08 -1.27
C GLN A 112 6.60 -1.13 -1.76
N VAL A 113 5.68 -1.69 -0.96
CA VAL A 113 4.80 -2.76 -1.42
C VAL A 113 3.44 -2.18 -1.78
N GLU A 114 3.14 -2.13 -3.07
CA GLU A 114 1.85 -1.74 -3.62
C GLU A 114 0.90 -2.94 -3.62
N VAL A 115 -0.37 -2.70 -3.28
CA VAL A 115 -1.45 -3.65 -3.48
C VAL A 115 -2.34 -3.12 -4.59
N ALA A 116 -2.46 -3.91 -5.65
CA ALA A 116 -3.22 -3.54 -6.83
C ALA A 116 -4.22 -4.64 -7.19
N PHE A 117 -5.23 -4.26 -7.97
CA PHE A 117 -6.30 -5.15 -8.40
C PHE A 117 -6.30 -5.23 -9.93
N THR A 118 -6.33 -6.44 -10.49
CA THR A 118 -6.44 -6.66 -11.93
C THR A 118 -7.73 -7.43 -12.20
N VAL A 119 -8.48 -7.06 -13.23
CA VAL A 119 -9.73 -7.77 -13.56
C VAL A 119 -9.44 -9.25 -13.80
N SER A 120 -10.30 -10.13 -13.29
CA SER A 120 -10.11 -11.56 -13.51
C SER A 120 -10.34 -11.90 -14.99
N PRO A 121 -9.49 -12.73 -15.63
CA PRO A 121 -9.69 -13.16 -17.01
C PRO A 121 -11.01 -13.93 -17.23
N ARG A 122 -11.62 -14.44 -16.14
CA ARG A 122 -12.95 -15.07 -16.17
C ARG A 122 -14.08 -14.07 -16.38
N VAL A 123 -13.86 -12.81 -16.01
CA VAL A 123 -14.81 -11.71 -16.15
C VAL A 123 -14.59 -10.98 -17.46
N ARG A 124 -13.36 -10.50 -17.69
CA ARG A 124 -12.93 -9.85 -18.92
C ARG A 124 -11.45 -10.13 -19.14
N ARG A 125 -11.10 -10.71 -20.28
CA ARG A 125 -9.71 -10.87 -20.68
C ARG A 125 -9.18 -9.54 -21.22
N ILE A 126 -8.04 -9.10 -20.73
CA ILE A 126 -7.32 -7.91 -21.18
C ILE A 126 -5.92 -8.29 -21.66
N ALA A 127 -5.28 -7.42 -22.45
CA ALA A 127 -3.95 -7.70 -23.00
C ALA A 127 -2.88 -7.97 -21.92
N ALA A 128 -2.97 -7.35 -20.74
CA ALA A 128 -2.05 -7.58 -19.62
C ALA A 128 -2.10 -9.01 -19.04
N HIS A 129 -3.14 -9.79 -19.30
CA HIS A 129 -3.16 -11.22 -18.92
C HIS A 129 -2.19 -12.07 -19.75
N ASP A 130 -1.69 -11.53 -20.87
CA ASP A 130 -0.61 -12.11 -21.66
C ASP A 130 0.40 -11.01 -22.03
N PRO A 131 1.30 -10.64 -21.10
CA PRO A 131 2.26 -9.54 -21.28
C PRO A 131 3.12 -9.63 -22.54
N ASN A 132 3.33 -10.84 -23.07
CA ASN A 132 4.10 -11.06 -24.30
C ASN A 132 3.41 -10.52 -25.55
N THR A 133 2.11 -10.20 -25.48
CA THR A 133 1.34 -9.63 -26.59
C THR A 133 1.31 -8.10 -26.57
N LEU A 134 1.74 -7.48 -25.48
CA LEU A 134 1.69 -6.02 -25.35
C LEU A 134 2.68 -5.34 -26.30
N PRO A 135 2.32 -4.22 -26.93
CA PRO A 135 3.30 -3.30 -27.50
C PRO A 135 4.32 -2.86 -26.44
N VAL A 136 5.53 -2.49 -26.87
CA VAL A 136 6.65 -2.14 -25.96
C VAL A 136 6.22 -1.15 -24.87
N TRP A 137 5.53 -0.08 -25.27
CA TRP A 137 5.12 0.95 -24.33
C TRP A 137 3.96 0.55 -23.41
N GLU A 138 3.07 -0.31 -23.87
CA GLU A 138 2.04 -0.88 -23.01
C GLU A 138 2.64 -1.87 -22.03
N TYR A 139 3.71 -2.57 -22.39
CA TYR A 139 4.48 -3.38 -21.43
C TYR A 139 5.10 -2.50 -20.34
N PHE A 140 5.74 -1.39 -20.73
CA PHE A 140 6.27 -0.43 -19.76
C PHE A 140 5.20 0.09 -18.80
N ARG A 141 4.06 0.52 -19.35
CA ARG A 141 2.95 1.10 -18.58
C ARG A 141 2.25 0.10 -17.66
N GLN A 142 2.00 -1.11 -18.16
CA GLN A 142 1.13 -2.09 -17.48
C GLN A 142 1.92 -3.13 -16.67
N VAL A 143 3.18 -3.39 -17.00
CA VAL A 143 3.97 -4.50 -16.44
C VAL A 143 5.19 -4.01 -15.69
N PHE A 144 5.99 -3.11 -16.29
CA PHE A 144 7.21 -2.64 -15.66
C PHE A 144 6.95 -1.60 -14.56
N TRP A 145 6.26 -0.50 -14.87
CA TRP A 145 5.97 0.53 -13.88
C TRP A 145 4.74 0.19 -13.03
N SER A 146 4.74 0.69 -11.80
CA SER A 146 3.59 0.59 -10.90
C SER A 146 2.49 1.59 -11.26
N SER A 147 1.32 1.37 -10.66
CA SER A 147 0.17 2.27 -10.78
C SER A 147 0.36 3.66 -10.13
N GLY A 148 1.50 3.85 -9.45
CA GLY A 148 1.91 5.11 -8.83
C GLY A 148 2.69 6.04 -9.77
N VAL A 149 2.99 5.63 -11.01
CA VAL A 149 3.60 6.50 -12.02
C VAL A 149 2.52 7.09 -12.92
N ASP A 150 2.55 8.40 -13.15
CA ASP A 150 1.51 9.08 -13.94
C ASP A 150 1.78 8.99 -15.46
N PHE A 151 1.16 8.00 -16.10
CA PHE A 151 1.09 7.87 -17.55
C PHE A 151 -0.22 8.43 -18.09
N ASP A 152 -0.36 9.75 -18.09
CA ASP A 152 -1.40 10.40 -18.86
C ASP A 152 -1.06 10.39 -20.36
N ALA A 153 -2.02 10.73 -21.22
CA ALA A 153 -1.83 10.70 -22.66
C ALA A 153 -0.71 11.64 -23.14
N THR A 154 -0.42 12.69 -22.38
CA THR A 154 0.59 13.71 -22.70
C THR A 154 1.97 13.23 -22.29
N SER A 155 2.12 12.69 -21.08
CA SER A 155 3.39 12.19 -20.53
C SER A 155 3.85 10.95 -21.27
N PHE A 156 2.91 10.10 -21.71
CA PHE A 156 3.20 8.93 -22.52
C PHE A 156 3.69 9.29 -23.94
N ALA A 157 3.04 10.25 -24.60
CA ALA A 157 3.45 10.69 -25.94
C ALA A 157 4.80 11.42 -25.92
N ALA A 158 5.05 12.24 -24.89
CA ALA A 158 6.36 12.87 -24.71
C ALA A 158 7.47 11.83 -24.49
N LEU A 159 7.19 10.75 -23.75
CA LEU A 159 8.13 9.66 -23.52
C LEU A 159 8.45 8.88 -24.81
N SER A 160 7.45 8.58 -25.65
CA SER A 160 7.68 7.86 -26.91
C SER A 160 8.45 8.68 -27.93
N ASP A 161 8.18 9.98 -28.00
CA ASP A 161 8.63 10.81 -29.14
C ASP A 161 9.89 11.64 -28.82
N GLU A 162 10.11 12.05 -27.56
CA GLU A 162 11.22 12.94 -27.18
C GLU A 162 12.43 12.21 -26.57
N ILE A 163 12.20 11.07 -25.92
CA ILE A 163 13.21 10.41 -25.06
C ILE A 163 13.79 9.17 -25.74
N VAL A 164 13.01 8.48 -26.57
CA VAL A 164 13.40 7.20 -27.13
C VAL A 164 14.02 7.32 -28.51
N LEU A 165 15.24 6.82 -28.61
CA LEU A 165 15.99 6.76 -29.85
C LEU A 165 15.63 5.52 -30.67
N ASP A 166 15.35 4.40 -30.02
CA ASP A 166 14.99 3.14 -30.66
C ASP A 166 14.35 2.18 -29.66
N THR A 167 13.39 1.37 -30.11
CA THR A 167 12.84 0.23 -29.34
C THR A 167 12.78 -0.99 -30.23
N ARG A 168 13.12 -2.16 -29.70
CA ARG A 168 13.05 -3.42 -30.45
C ARG A 168 12.24 -4.47 -29.71
N ASP A 169 11.59 -5.34 -30.48
CA ASP A 169 11.02 -6.60 -30.01
C ASP A 169 11.89 -7.73 -30.54
N VAL A 170 12.59 -8.41 -29.64
CA VAL A 170 13.51 -9.50 -29.99
C VAL A 170 12.95 -10.80 -29.43
N ALA A 171 12.46 -11.65 -30.33
CA ALA A 171 11.89 -12.95 -29.99
C ALA A 171 12.89 -13.86 -29.24
N PRO A 172 12.39 -14.89 -28.50
CA PRO A 172 13.24 -15.85 -27.81
C PRO A 172 14.31 -16.47 -28.70
N PHE A 173 15.54 -16.60 -28.19
CA PHE A 173 16.68 -17.22 -28.90
C PHE A 173 16.99 -16.58 -30.27
N ARG A 174 16.71 -15.28 -30.43
CA ARG A 174 16.99 -14.52 -31.64
C ARG A 174 17.96 -13.38 -31.36
N LYS A 175 18.70 -13.05 -32.41
CA LYS A 175 19.54 -11.86 -32.48
C LYS A 175 18.93 -10.86 -33.43
N LEU A 176 18.96 -9.58 -33.06
CA LEU A 176 18.55 -8.46 -33.89
C LEU A 176 19.63 -7.38 -33.90
N ASP A 177 19.96 -6.92 -35.10
CA ASP A 177 20.94 -5.86 -35.30
C ASP A 177 20.25 -4.57 -35.76
N THR A 178 20.72 -3.43 -35.27
CA THR A 178 20.23 -2.10 -35.67
C THR A 178 21.37 -1.09 -35.74
N THR A 179 21.16 -0.01 -36.46
CA THR A 179 22.10 1.12 -36.53
C THR A 179 21.36 2.39 -36.15
N LEU A 180 21.95 3.15 -35.23
CA LEU A 180 21.47 4.48 -34.82
C LEU A 180 22.65 5.45 -34.73
N ARG A 181 22.30 6.73 -34.62
CA ARG A 181 23.28 7.80 -34.46
C ARG A 181 23.17 8.34 -33.04
N LEU A 182 24.23 8.18 -32.26
CA LEU A 182 24.28 8.59 -30.87
C LEU A 182 24.41 10.11 -30.74
N PRO A 183 23.52 10.78 -29.98
CA PRO A 183 23.70 12.18 -29.59
C PRO A 183 24.77 12.30 -28.49
N SER A 184 25.32 13.50 -28.27
CA SER A 184 26.27 13.78 -27.19
C SER A 184 25.55 13.92 -25.84
N GLN A 185 24.93 12.84 -25.37
CA GLN A 185 24.12 12.78 -24.16
C GLN A 185 24.35 11.44 -23.44
N PHE A 186 23.97 11.38 -22.17
CA PHE A 186 23.94 10.11 -21.44
C PHE A 186 22.73 9.29 -21.89
N LEU A 187 22.94 8.03 -22.23
CA LEU A 187 21.89 7.12 -22.70
C LEU A 187 21.77 5.90 -21.80
N ILE A 188 20.57 5.33 -21.78
CA ILE A 188 20.26 4.08 -21.09
C ILE A 188 19.67 3.15 -22.13
N VAL A 189 20.26 1.99 -22.33
CA VAL A 189 19.57 0.87 -22.98
C VAL A 189 18.94 0.03 -21.89
N PHE A 190 17.62 0.05 -21.77
CA PHE A 190 16.92 -0.70 -20.74
C PHE A 190 15.95 -1.69 -21.36
N GLU A 191 15.99 -2.91 -20.83
CA GLU A 191 15.17 -4.04 -21.26
C GLU A 191 14.26 -4.43 -20.08
N PRO A 192 12.95 -4.17 -20.16
CA PRO A 192 12.04 -4.26 -19.02
C PRO A 192 11.58 -5.69 -18.67
N VAL A 193 11.80 -6.69 -19.54
CA VAL A 193 11.35 -8.07 -19.27
C VAL A 193 12.31 -8.78 -18.33
N THR A 194 13.61 -8.69 -18.59
CA THR A 194 14.70 -9.26 -17.79
C THR A 194 15.33 -8.25 -16.86
N HIS A 195 14.81 -7.01 -16.83
CA HIS A 195 15.31 -5.90 -16.01
C HIS A 195 16.80 -5.57 -16.27
N ALA A 196 17.27 -5.72 -17.51
CA ALA A 196 18.67 -5.52 -17.87
C ALA A 196 18.97 -4.08 -18.33
N PRO A 197 19.85 -3.32 -17.64
CA PRO A 197 20.33 -2.02 -18.09
C PRO A 197 21.69 -2.08 -18.79
N GLN A 198 21.95 -1.11 -19.66
CA GLN A 198 23.28 -0.68 -20.08
C GLN A 198 23.33 0.84 -20.09
N PHE A 199 24.26 1.42 -19.33
CA PHE A 199 24.50 2.85 -19.28
C PHE A 199 25.58 3.24 -20.28
N ILE A 200 25.33 4.26 -21.09
CA ILE A 200 26.26 4.72 -22.13
C ILE A 200 26.46 6.22 -21.97
N ASP A 201 27.68 6.61 -21.64
CA ASP A 201 28.09 8.01 -21.58
C ASP A 201 28.65 8.43 -22.94
N VAL A 202 27.87 9.20 -23.72
CA VAL A 202 28.27 9.60 -25.07
C VAL A 202 28.98 10.95 -25.03
N GLN A 203 30.30 10.93 -25.15
CA GLN A 203 31.17 12.10 -24.98
C GLN A 203 32.33 12.14 -25.98
N GLY A 204 32.99 13.30 -26.07
CA GLY A 204 34.15 13.52 -26.93
C GLY A 204 33.79 13.99 -28.35
N GLU A 205 34.79 14.02 -29.23
CA GLU A 205 34.61 14.50 -30.60
C GLU A 205 33.74 13.55 -31.45
N PRO A 206 32.77 14.06 -32.24
CA PRO A 206 31.96 13.23 -33.11
C PRO A 206 32.78 12.41 -34.10
N THR A 207 32.38 11.15 -34.30
CA THR A 207 33.05 10.23 -35.21
C THR A 207 32.16 9.82 -36.39
N ILE A 208 32.79 9.51 -37.52
CA ILE A 208 32.13 8.88 -38.68
C ILE A 208 32.36 7.36 -38.72
N ALA A 209 33.27 6.84 -37.90
CA ALA A 209 33.52 5.41 -37.80
C ALA A 209 32.37 4.72 -37.07
N ILE A 210 31.89 3.59 -37.59
CA ILE A 210 30.84 2.80 -36.94
C ILE A 210 31.42 2.17 -35.67
N GLN A 211 30.84 2.51 -34.54
CA GLN A 211 31.11 1.87 -33.25
C GLN A 211 30.23 0.63 -33.11
N HIS A 212 30.66 -0.39 -32.36
CA HIS A 212 29.89 -1.63 -32.19
C HIS A 212 29.64 -1.88 -30.71
N LEU A 213 28.40 -2.21 -30.35
CA LEU A 213 28.02 -2.66 -29.02
C LEU A 213 27.10 -3.87 -29.14
N SER A 214 27.42 -4.94 -28.42
CA SER A 214 26.59 -6.14 -28.35
C SER A 214 26.09 -6.33 -26.93
N LEU A 215 24.79 -6.50 -26.80
CA LEU A 215 24.09 -6.75 -25.55
C LEU A 215 23.51 -8.16 -25.60
N VAL A 216 23.75 -8.93 -24.54
CA VAL A 216 23.29 -10.32 -24.41
C VAL A 216 22.33 -10.38 -23.24
N TYR A 217 21.15 -10.95 -23.46
CA TYR A 217 20.13 -11.14 -22.44
C TYR A 217 20.04 -12.63 -22.10
N ASP A 218 20.54 -13.01 -20.92
CA ASP A 218 20.67 -14.41 -20.47
C ASP A 218 20.13 -14.65 -19.05
N HIS A 219 19.27 -13.75 -18.55
CA HIS A 219 18.76 -13.67 -17.17
C HIS A 219 19.82 -13.39 -16.08
N THR A 220 21.11 -13.33 -16.42
CA THR A 220 22.13 -12.98 -15.43
C THR A 220 22.17 -11.47 -15.22
N HIS A 221 21.73 -11.04 -14.04
CA HIS A 221 21.82 -9.64 -13.62
C HIS A 221 23.28 -9.31 -13.29
N ARG A 222 24.05 -8.90 -14.31
CA ARG A 222 25.41 -8.39 -14.10
C ARG A 222 25.32 -6.88 -13.84
N PRO A 223 25.95 -6.36 -12.78
CA PRO A 223 26.14 -4.91 -12.64
C PRO A 223 26.82 -4.39 -13.90
N THR A 224 26.13 -3.56 -14.67
CA THR A 224 26.65 -3.05 -15.92
C THR A 224 27.45 -1.79 -15.65
N GLU A 225 28.76 -1.82 -15.88
CA GLU A 225 29.58 -0.61 -15.87
C GLU A 225 29.10 0.35 -16.97
N THR A 226 29.13 1.65 -16.67
CA THR A 226 28.90 2.68 -17.68
C THR A 226 30.01 2.62 -18.72
N ILE A 227 29.65 2.46 -19.98
CA ILE A 227 30.61 2.49 -21.10
C ILE A 227 30.65 3.89 -21.70
N THR A 228 31.79 4.25 -22.29
CA THR A 228 31.94 5.53 -23.00
C THR A 228 31.98 5.30 -24.51
N LEU A 229 31.12 5.99 -25.26
CA LEU A 229 31.11 6.01 -26.72
C LEU A 229 31.22 7.47 -27.23
N ARG A 230 31.56 7.64 -28.50
CA ARG A 230 31.57 8.98 -29.13
C ARG A 230 30.27 9.27 -29.85
N PRO A 231 29.85 10.55 -29.97
CA PRO A 231 28.72 10.92 -30.81
C PRO A 231 28.95 10.45 -32.25
N GLY A 232 27.98 9.79 -32.87
CA GLY A 232 28.19 9.19 -34.20
C GLY A 232 27.43 7.87 -34.42
N PRO A 233 27.65 7.20 -35.55
CA PRO A 233 26.97 5.94 -35.86
C PRO A 233 27.42 4.83 -34.92
N VAL A 234 26.46 4.06 -34.40
CA VAL A 234 26.69 2.84 -33.64
C VAL A 234 25.83 1.71 -34.22
N HIS A 235 26.44 0.54 -34.31
CA HIS A 235 25.79 -0.73 -34.58
C HIS A 235 25.49 -1.41 -33.24
N LEU A 236 24.21 -1.57 -32.93
CA LEU A 236 23.75 -2.31 -31.75
C LEU A 236 23.32 -3.72 -32.17
N SER A 237 23.80 -4.71 -31.42
CA SER A 237 23.42 -6.11 -31.53
C SER A 237 22.71 -6.52 -30.25
N PHE A 238 21.43 -6.89 -30.35
CA PHE A 238 20.63 -7.43 -29.24
C PHE A 238 20.53 -8.94 -29.40
N ASP A 239 21.18 -9.70 -28.53
CA ASP A 239 21.16 -11.17 -28.53
C ASP A 239 20.31 -11.69 -27.37
N ASN A 240 19.10 -12.14 -27.68
CA ASN A 240 18.20 -12.72 -26.71
C ASN A 240 18.48 -14.21 -26.56
N GLN A 241 19.04 -14.62 -25.43
CA GLN A 241 19.31 -16.02 -25.09
C GLN A 241 18.30 -16.59 -24.07
N THR A 242 17.21 -15.86 -23.83
CA THR A 242 16.13 -16.27 -22.94
C THR A 242 14.97 -16.92 -23.69
N GLU A 243 14.14 -17.63 -22.94
CA GLU A 243 12.88 -18.23 -23.39
C GLU A 243 11.73 -17.23 -23.56
N LEU A 244 11.90 -16.00 -23.08
CA LEU A 244 10.94 -14.90 -23.23
C LEU A 244 11.41 -13.96 -24.34
N ARG A 245 10.50 -13.14 -24.89
CA ARG A 245 10.94 -12.02 -25.72
C ARG A 245 11.62 -10.97 -24.85
N VAL A 246 12.47 -10.16 -25.44
CA VAL A 246 13.07 -9.00 -24.76
C VAL A 246 12.77 -7.72 -25.54
N LEU A 247 12.62 -6.62 -24.80
CA LEU A 247 12.15 -5.34 -25.33
C LEU A 247 13.18 -4.21 -25.16
N PRO A 248 14.41 -4.36 -25.69
CA PRO A 248 15.45 -3.38 -25.44
C PRO A 248 15.08 -2.04 -26.05
N SER A 249 15.15 -1.02 -25.20
CA SER A 249 14.73 0.34 -25.52
C SER A 249 15.86 1.30 -25.18
N VAL A 250 16.23 2.14 -26.14
CA VAL A 250 17.33 3.10 -26.03
C VAL A 250 16.76 4.47 -25.68
N PHE A 251 16.99 4.90 -24.45
CA PHE A 251 16.53 6.15 -23.88
C PHE A 251 17.67 7.16 -23.83
N VAL A 252 17.36 8.42 -24.08
CA VAL A 252 18.18 9.53 -23.57
C VAL A 252 17.86 9.72 -22.10
N ALA A 253 18.86 9.68 -21.22
CA ALA A 253 18.67 10.03 -19.81
C ALA A 253 18.57 11.55 -19.65
N ALA A 254 17.46 12.12 -20.14
CA ALA A 254 17.18 13.54 -20.08
C ALA A 254 16.31 13.90 -18.87
N ASP A 255 16.13 15.21 -18.64
CA ASP A 255 15.24 15.76 -17.62
C ASP A 255 13.80 15.26 -17.78
N ALA A 256 13.36 14.95 -19.00
CA ALA A 256 12.00 14.47 -19.26
C ALA A 256 11.74 13.07 -18.64
N LEU A 257 12.72 12.16 -18.61
CA LEU A 257 12.60 10.86 -17.93
C LEU A 257 12.52 11.04 -16.41
N HIS A 258 13.32 11.97 -15.87
CA HIS A 258 13.29 12.32 -14.45
C HIS A 258 11.97 12.99 -14.05
N HIS A 259 11.44 13.86 -14.91
CA HIS A 259 10.15 14.52 -14.69
C HIS A 259 9.01 13.50 -14.66
N LEU A 260 8.97 12.56 -15.60
CA LEU A 260 7.98 11.48 -15.62
C LEU A 260 8.04 10.63 -14.35
N ILE A 261 9.23 10.14 -13.98
CA ILE A 261 9.42 9.32 -12.77
C ILE A 261 9.17 10.13 -11.47
N GLY A 262 9.36 11.45 -11.55
CA GLY A 262 9.11 12.39 -10.46
C GLY A 262 7.63 12.63 -10.18
N GLN A 263 6.76 12.49 -11.18
CA GLN A 263 5.31 12.62 -11.04
C GLN A 263 4.72 11.34 -10.45
N ARG A 264 4.58 11.33 -9.12
CA ARG A 264 4.11 10.17 -8.36
C ARG A 264 2.70 10.36 -7.85
N LYS A 265 1.83 9.41 -8.17
CA LYS A 265 0.51 9.27 -7.54
C LYS A 265 0.62 8.49 -6.23
N PRO A 266 -0.21 8.80 -5.22
CA PRO A 266 -0.39 7.90 -4.09
C PRO A 266 -0.97 6.56 -4.59
N PHE A 267 -0.63 5.48 -3.91
CA PHE A 267 -1.16 4.15 -4.20
C PHE A 267 -1.47 3.41 -2.89
N LEU A 268 -2.22 2.32 -2.99
CA LEU A 268 -2.59 1.51 -1.86
C LEU A 268 -1.40 0.65 -1.40
N THR A 269 -0.91 0.87 -0.18
CA THR A 269 0.24 0.14 0.35
C THR A 269 -0.16 -1.12 1.12
N ALA A 270 0.77 -2.06 1.23
CA ALA A 270 0.59 -3.26 2.05
C ALA A 270 0.24 -2.93 3.51
N LYS A 271 0.87 -1.91 4.12
CA LYS A 271 0.50 -1.44 5.47
C LYS A 271 -0.97 -1.08 5.57
N ARG A 272 -1.50 -0.33 4.59
CA ARG A 272 -2.90 0.14 4.60
C ARG A 272 -3.86 -1.05 4.47
N ILE A 273 -3.54 -2.04 3.64
CA ILE A 273 -4.34 -3.28 3.53
C ILE A 273 -4.26 -4.14 4.80
N LEU A 274 -3.07 -4.31 5.39
CA LEU A 274 -2.87 -5.08 6.62
C LEU A 274 -3.59 -4.47 7.84
N THR A 275 -3.98 -3.20 7.75
CA THR A 275 -4.68 -2.45 8.79
C THR A 275 -6.13 -2.15 8.42
N ASN A 276 -6.63 -2.73 7.31
CA ASN A 276 -8.01 -2.59 6.88
C ASN A 276 -8.89 -3.72 7.46
N GLN A 277 -10.05 -3.34 8.00
CA GLN A 277 -10.97 -4.28 8.65
C GLN A 277 -11.56 -5.30 7.66
N THR A 278 -11.97 -4.84 6.47
CA THR A 278 -12.55 -5.72 5.44
C THR A 278 -11.54 -6.76 4.97
N PHE A 279 -10.28 -6.37 4.78
CA PHE A 279 -9.22 -7.32 4.42
C PHE A 279 -9.06 -8.41 5.47
N ARG A 280 -8.99 -8.02 6.75
CA ARG A 280 -8.91 -8.96 7.89
C ARG A 280 -10.10 -9.91 7.96
N ASP A 281 -11.29 -9.44 7.60
CA ASP A 281 -12.51 -10.26 7.65
C ASP A 281 -12.62 -11.24 6.47
N VAL A 282 -12.18 -10.82 5.30
CA VAL A 282 -12.36 -11.54 4.03
C VAL A 282 -11.21 -12.50 3.75
N PHE A 283 -9.96 -12.16 4.10
CA PHE A 283 -8.74 -12.88 3.72
C PHE A 283 -8.04 -13.62 4.88
N LYS A 284 -8.77 -13.97 5.96
CA LYS A 284 -8.28 -14.55 7.22
C LYS A 284 -7.14 -15.58 7.11
N ALA A 285 -7.16 -16.47 6.10
CA ALA A 285 -6.20 -17.56 5.94
C ALA A 285 -5.01 -17.26 5.00
N ASP A 286 -5.06 -16.17 4.22
CA ASP A 286 -4.10 -15.90 3.13
C ASP A 286 -3.09 -14.79 3.44
N ASN A 287 -3.11 -14.27 4.66
CA ASN A 287 -2.37 -13.05 4.98
C ASN A 287 -0.86 -13.26 5.13
N LEU A 288 -0.41 -14.29 5.84
CA LEU A 288 1.01 -14.42 6.22
C LEU A 288 1.30 -15.89 6.52
N THR A 289 2.55 -16.34 6.38
CA THR A 289 2.94 -17.66 6.89
C THR A 289 3.23 -17.57 8.40
N ILE A 290 3.21 -18.69 9.12
CA ILE A 290 3.43 -18.73 10.57
C ILE A 290 4.81 -18.12 10.93
N ASP A 291 5.81 -18.32 10.07
CA ASP A 291 7.19 -17.86 10.32
C ASP A 291 7.50 -16.48 9.74
N GLN A 292 6.65 -15.94 8.86
CA GLN A 292 6.87 -14.63 8.24
C GLN A 292 6.56 -13.51 9.22
N ARG A 293 7.45 -12.50 9.23
CA ARG A 293 7.35 -11.32 10.09
C ARG A 293 7.57 -10.10 9.23
N LEU A 294 6.54 -9.28 9.06
CA LEU A 294 6.64 -8.05 8.29
C LEU A 294 6.87 -6.88 9.24
N LYS A 295 7.99 -6.18 9.03
CA LYS A 295 8.31 -4.99 9.81
C LYS A 295 7.48 -3.82 9.31
N ILE A 296 6.69 -3.23 10.20
CA ILE A 296 6.01 -1.96 9.98
C ILE A 296 6.74 -0.90 10.81
N THR A 297 7.19 0.16 10.16
CA THR A 297 7.98 1.23 10.77
C THR A 297 7.17 2.16 11.64
N SER A 298 5.90 2.40 11.28
CA SER A 298 4.97 3.18 12.10
C SER A 298 3.55 2.66 11.98
N LEU A 299 2.98 2.29 13.12
CA LEU A 299 1.57 1.95 13.27
C LEU A 299 1.02 2.50 14.57
N THR A 300 -0.19 3.06 14.53
CA THR A 300 -0.87 3.58 15.72
C THR A 300 -1.73 2.50 16.33
N PHE A 301 -1.54 2.23 17.62
CA PHE A 301 -2.35 1.31 18.41
C PHE A 301 -3.27 2.09 19.34
N LEU A 302 -4.53 1.67 19.40
CA LEU A 302 -5.51 2.11 20.38
C LEU A 302 -5.92 0.91 21.24
N PHE A 303 -5.82 1.07 22.55
CA PHE A 303 -6.35 0.14 23.53
C PHE A 303 -7.49 0.78 24.30
N THR A 304 -8.59 0.05 24.46
CA THR A 304 -9.68 0.42 25.36
C THR A 304 -9.77 -0.52 26.55
N ASP A 305 -10.40 -0.08 27.63
CA ASP A 305 -10.80 -0.90 28.78
C ASP A 305 -12.06 -0.29 29.40
N LEU A 306 -13.01 -1.10 29.85
CA LEU A 306 -14.19 -0.60 30.54
C LEU A 306 -13.91 -0.53 32.04
N LYS A 307 -13.97 0.68 32.60
CA LYS A 307 -13.68 0.90 34.02
C LYS A 307 -14.70 0.16 34.90
N GLY A 308 -14.20 -0.75 35.74
CA GLY A 308 -15.00 -1.41 36.76
C GLY A 308 -16.05 -2.37 36.17
N SER A 309 -15.75 -3.00 35.04
CA SER A 309 -16.64 -3.96 34.38
C SER A 309 -17.10 -5.09 35.30
N THR A 310 -16.23 -5.66 36.14
CA THR A 310 -16.64 -6.68 37.14
C THR A 310 -17.71 -6.14 38.09
N ALA A 311 -17.53 -4.92 38.61
CA ALA A 311 -18.49 -4.28 39.52
C ALA A 311 -19.77 -3.81 38.80
N LEU A 312 -19.73 -3.65 37.47
CA LEU A 312 -20.91 -3.40 36.65
C LEU A 312 -21.81 -4.65 36.62
N TYR A 313 -21.26 -5.84 36.38
CA TYR A 313 -22.02 -7.10 36.40
C TYR A 313 -22.76 -7.31 37.73
N GLU A 314 -22.08 -7.08 38.85
CA GLU A 314 -22.68 -7.24 40.19
C GLU A 314 -23.83 -6.24 40.45
N ARG A 315 -23.74 -5.03 39.90
CA ARG A 315 -24.70 -3.95 40.19
C ARG A 315 -25.97 -4.03 39.34
N VAL A 316 -25.85 -4.34 38.06
CA VAL A 316 -26.99 -4.31 37.12
C VAL A 316 -27.56 -5.70 36.80
N GLY A 317 -26.88 -6.77 37.24
CA GLY A 317 -27.24 -8.15 36.95
C GLY A 317 -26.79 -8.60 35.55
N ASP A 318 -26.62 -9.92 35.39
CA ASP A 318 -25.95 -10.50 34.23
C ASP A 318 -26.59 -10.15 32.88
N LEU A 319 -27.92 -10.16 32.78
CA LEU A 319 -28.62 -9.91 31.51
C LEU A 319 -28.47 -8.45 31.06
N ALA A 320 -28.69 -7.50 31.98
CA ALA A 320 -28.56 -6.08 31.68
C ALA A 320 -27.10 -5.70 31.42
N ALA A 321 -26.15 -6.31 32.14
CA ALA A 321 -24.72 -6.13 31.90
C ALA A 321 -24.32 -6.66 30.52
N PHE A 322 -24.84 -7.83 30.11
CA PHE A 322 -24.57 -8.39 28.79
C PHE A 322 -25.06 -7.49 27.65
N ASP A 323 -26.31 -7.02 27.70
CA ASP A 323 -26.85 -6.11 26.68
C ASP A 323 -26.05 -4.80 26.60
N LEU A 324 -25.60 -4.30 27.75
CA LEU A 324 -24.79 -3.08 27.85
C LEU A 324 -23.39 -3.26 27.25
N VAL A 325 -22.73 -4.37 27.57
CA VAL A 325 -21.42 -4.72 26.99
C VAL A 325 -21.53 -4.95 25.49
N ARG A 326 -22.62 -5.56 25.01
CA ARG A 326 -22.87 -5.70 23.57
C ARG A 326 -23.03 -4.34 22.90
N ALA A 327 -23.83 -3.43 23.46
CA ALA A 327 -24.00 -2.08 22.94
C ALA A 327 -22.69 -1.28 22.93
N HIS A 328 -21.89 -1.43 24.00
CA HIS A 328 -20.55 -0.87 24.10
C HIS A 328 -19.65 -1.36 22.95
N PHE A 329 -19.52 -2.68 22.77
CA PHE A 329 -18.71 -3.24 21.69
C PHE A 329 -19.19 -2.79 20.32
N GLN A 330 -20.50 -2.84 20.07
CA GLN A 330 -21.05 -2.41 18.79
C GLN A 330 -20.64 -0.96 18.47
N ALA A 331 -20.76 -0.04 19.44
CA ALA A 331 -20.34 1.34 19.25
C ALA A 331 -18.82 1.47 19.00
N LEU A 332 -17.98 0.77 19.77
CA LEU A 332 -16.53 0.82 19.58
C LEU A 332 -16.11 0.32 18.19
N LEU A 333 -16.62 -0.85 17.78
CA LEU A 333 -16.27 -1.49 16.51
C LEU A 333 -16.71 -0.63 15.31
N GLU A 334 -17.92 -0.05 15.38
CA GLU A 334 -18.44 0.86 14.35
C GLU A 334 -17.58 2.12 14.23
N ILE A 335 -17.21 2.73 15.36
CA ILE A 335 -16.37 3.92 15.38
C ILE A 335 -14.99 3.62 14.79
N ILE A 336 -14.34 2.53 15.22
CA ILE A 336 -13.02 2.11 14.70
C ILE A 336 -13.08 1.97 13.19
N SER A 337 -14.07 1.24 12.67
CA SER A 337 -14.22 1.03 11.23
C SER A 337 -14.49 2.34 10.47
N SER A 338 -15.29 3.25 11.05
CA SER A 338 -15.61 4.54 10.41
C SER A 338 -14.44 5.53 10.41
N GLU A 339 -13.45 5.32 11.27
CA GLU A 339 -12.21 6.10 11.33
C GLU A 339 -11.05 5.38 10.63
N ALA A 340 -11.37 4.48 9.68
CA ALA A 340 -10.38 3.71 8.91
C ALA A 340 -9.41 2.86 9.75
N GLY A 341 -9.85 2.44 10.93
CA GLY A 341 -9.12 1.52 11.79
C GLY A 341 -9.57 0.07 11.59
N ALA A 342 -8.76 -0.84 12.14
CA ALA A 342 -9.11 -2.25 12.24
C ALA A 342 -8.99 -2.76 13.67
N VAL A 343 -9.91 -3.65 14.02
CA VAL A 343 -9.94 -4.36 15.28
C VAL A 343 -9.03 -5.57 15.16
N VAL A 344 -7.99 -5.60 15.99
CA VAL A 344 -7.05 -6.72 16.03
C VAL A 344 -7.67 -7.87 16.81
N LYS A 345 -8.11 -7.58 18.03
CA LYS A 345 -8.75 -8.54 18.95
C LYS A 345 -9.45 -7.83 20.10
N THR A 346 -10.35 -8.56 20.73
CA THR A 346 -10.98 -8.20 22.01
C THR A 346 -10.32 -9.00 23.14
N ILE A 347 -10.15 -8.39 24.32
CA ILE A 347 -9.54 -9.00 25.49
C ILE A 347 -10.47 -8.76 26.69
N GLY A 348 -11.38 -9.69 26.96
CA GLY A 348 -12.48 -9.41 27.90
C GLY A 348 -13.39 -8.31 27.32
N ASP A 349 -13.48 -7.20 28.03
CA ASP A 349 -14.18 -5.94 27.71
C ASP A 349 -13.28 -4.89 27.02
N ALA A 350 -12.00 -5.19 26.83
CA ALA A 350 -11.04 -4.35 26.13
C ALA A 350 -11.04 -4.59 24.61
N VAL A 351 -10.75 -3.54 23.84
CA VAL A 351 -10.50 -3.61 22.40
C VAL A 351 -9.07 -3.20 22.11
N MET A 352 -8.37 -4.00 21.31
CA MET A 352 -7.12 -3.62 20.66
C MET A 352 -7.41 -3.31 19.19
N ALA A 353 -7.11 -2.09 18.77
CA ALA A 353 -7.28 -1.62 17.40
C ALA A 353 -6.01 -0.97 16.86
N THR A 354 -5.90 -0.93 15.54
CA THR A 354 -4.80 -0.30 14.81
C THR A 354 -5.30 0.70 13.79
N PHE A 355 -4.54 1.78 13.61
CA PHE A 355 -4.80 2.84 12.65
C PHE A 355 -3.52 3.17 11.89
N THR A 356 -3.65 3.50 10.61
CA THR A 356 -2.51 3.92 9.78
C THR A 356 -1.95 5.27 10.21
N ARG A 357 -2.80 6.14 10.76
CA ARG A 357 -2.42 7.51 11.16
C ARG A 357 -2.88 7.84 12.59
N PRO A 358 -2.10 8.62 13.36
CA PRO A 358 -2.44 8.94 14.76
C PRO A 358 -3.75 9.70 14.96
N GLU A 359 -4.08 10.61 14.05
CA GLU A 359 -5.29 11.44 14.16
C GLU A 359 -6.57 10.63 14.02
N GLN A 360 -6.55 9.55 13.24
CA GLN A 360 -7.68 8.61 13.12
C GLN A 360 -7.97 7.92 14.46
N ALA A 361 -6.92 7.47 15.15
CA ALA A 361 -7.05 6.86 16.46
C ALA A 361 -7.57 7.85 17.51
N LEU A 362 -7.10 9.09 17.48
CA LEU A 362 -7.57 10.13 18.40
C LEU A 362 -9.04 10.50 18.14
N ALA A 363 -9.42 10.68 16.87
CA ALA A 363 -10.81 10.92 16.48
C ALA A 363 -11.72 9.77 16.94
N ALA A 364 -11.29 8.53 16.72
CA ALA A 364 -11.98 7.34 17.22
C ALA A 364 -12.14 7.41 18.75
N GLY A 365 -11.06 7.69 19.49
CA GLY A 365 -11.11 7.79 20.94
C GLY A 365 -12.08 8.87 21.45
N LEU A 366 -12.09 10.05 20.84
CA LEU A 366 -13.02 11.13 21.17
C LEU A 366 -14.48 10.72 20.91
N ARG A 367 -14.74 10.10 19.75
CA ARG A 367 -16.08 9.60 19.39
C ARG A 367 -16.54 8.48 20.31
N MET A 368 -15.64 7.59 20.74
CA MET A 368 -15.95 6.53 21.70
C MET A 368 -16.40 7.10 23.03
N ARG A 369 -15.71 8.13 23.54
CA ARG A 369 -16.12 8.83 24.77
C ARG A 369 -17.53 9.41 24.64
N THR A 370 -17.81 10.14 23.56
CA THR A 370 -19.14 10.70 23.30
C THR A 370 -20.21 9.63 23.14
N ALA A 371 -19.89 8.48 22.52
CA ALA A 371 -20.83 7.37 22.43
C ALA A 371 -21.15 6.78 23.81
N MET A 372 -20.16 6.65 24.70
CA MET A 372 -20.39 6.18 26.07
C MET A 372 -21.22 7.17 26.90
N GLU A 373 -21.00 8.48 26.73
CA GLU A 373 -21.82 9.54 27.33
C GLU A 373 -23.28 9.41 26.92
N ARG A 374 -23.57 9.21 25.63
CA ARG A 374 -24.95 9.01 25.14
C ARG A 374 -25.61 7.75 25.71
N LEU A 375 -24.87 6.64 25.81
CA LEU A 375 -25.38 5.41 26.42
C LEU A 375 -25.69 5.59 27.91
N ASN A 376 -24.87 6.36 28.61
CA ASN A 376 -25.07 6.75 30.01
C ASN A 376 -26.32 7.64 30.17
N GLU A 377 -26.45 8.68 29.34
CA GLU A 377 -27.60 9.59 29.34
C GLU A 377 -28.92 8.85 29.11
N ALA A 378 -28.97 7.95 28.12
CA ALA A 378 -30.16 7.13 27.83
C ALA A 378 -30.57 6.23 29.01
N ARG A 379 -29.63 5.87 29.88
CA ARG A 379 -29.85 5.04 31.08
C ARG A 379 -30.05 5.87 32.35
N GLY A 380 -29.78 7.17 32.32
CA GLY A 380 -29.73 8.02 33.52
C GLY A 380 -28.59 7.64 34.47
N THR A 381 -27.49 7.07 33.97
CA THR A 381 -26.31 6.67 34.75
C THR A 381 -25.06 7.40 34.28
N THR A 382 -23.92 7.20 34.95
CA THR A 382 -22.59 7.73 34.57
C THR A 382 -21.51 6.67 34.66
N ASP A 383 -21.91 5.40 34.61
CA ASP A 383 -21.08 4.27 35.01
C ASP A 383 -20.33 3.58 33.86
N LEU A 384 -20.70 3.85 32.59
CA LEU A 384 -19.88 3.46 31.45
C LEU A 384 -18.76 4.46 31.23
N VAL A 385 -17.57 4.13 31.72
CA VAL A 385 -16.36 4.90 31.47
C VAL A 385 -15.37 4.04 30.72
N VAL A 386 -15.08 4.42 29.47
CA VAL A 386 -14.03 3.81 28.67
C VAL A 386 -12.71 4.50 28.94
N LYS A 387 -11.68 3.71 29.25
CA LYS A 387 -10.29 4.15 29.33
C LYS A 387 -9.66 3.94 27.97
N ILE A 388 -8.91 4.92 27.47
CA ILE A 388 -8.33 4.87 26.12
C ILE A 388 -6.86 5.21 26.20
N GLY A 389 -6.01 4.38 25.60
CA GLY A 389 -4.59 4.63 25.43
C GLY A 389 -4.18 4.53 23.97
N ILE A 390 -3.41 5.51 23.50
CA ILE A 390 -2.96 5.58 22.11
C ILE A 390 -1.44 5.74 22.07
N HIS A 391 -0.78 4.90 21.26
CA HIS A 391 0.65 4.99 21.02
C HIS A 391 0.98 4.61 19.58
N GLU A 392 1.97 5.29 19.02
CA GLU A 392 2.48 5.03 17.67
C GLU A 392 3.96 4.62 17.75
N GLY A 393 4.33 3.61 16.97
CA GLY A 393 5.70 3.16 16.82
C GLY A 393 5.86 1.95 15.91
N PRO A 394 7.10 1.43 15.77
CA PRO A 394 7.37 0.27 14.92
C PRO A 394 6.82 -1.02 15.53
N CYS A 395 6.38 -1.95 14.70
CA CYS A 395 5.92 -3.27 15.12
C CYS A 395 6.21 -4.35 14.07
N LEU A 396 5.99 -5.61 14.44
CA LEU A 396 5.98 -6.74 13.52
C LEU A 396 4.53 -7.20 13.32
N ALA A 397 4.07 -7.25 12.08
CA ALA A 397 2.86 -7.98 11.74
C ALA A 397 3.20 -9.47 11.62
N VAL A 398 2.41 -10.31 12.28
CA VAL A 398 2.62 -11.77 12.40
C VAL A 398 1.29 -12.52 12.28
N MET A 399 1.35 -13.83 12.07
CA MET A 399 0.18 -14.72 12.25
C MET A 399 0.22 -15.39 13.60
N LEU A 400 -0.89 -15.31 14.33
CA LEU A 400 -1.11 -16.02 15.57
C LEU A 400 -2.53 -16.60 15.56
N ASN A 401 -2.66 -17.91 15.77
CA ASN A 401 -3.94 -18.63 15.75
C ASN A 401 -4.75 -18.38 14.46
N ASP A 402 -4.09 -18.50 13.31
CA ASP A 402 -4.66 -18.26 11.97
C ASP A 402 -5.29 -16.87 11.80
N ARG A 403 -4.81 -15.89 12.58
CA ARG A 403 -5.22 -14.48 12.48
C ARG A 403 -4.02 -13.58 12.51
N GLN A 404 -4.13 -12.47 11.79
CA GLN A 404 -3.13 -11.43 11.80
C GLN A 404 -3.10 -10.71 13.16
N ASP A 405 -1.95 -10.68 13.80
CA ASP A 405 -1.68 -10.03 15.07
C ASP A 405 -0.42 -9.15 14.95
N TYR A 406 -0.10 -8.41 16.01
CA TYR A 406 1.08 -7.56 16.07
C TYR A 406 1.93 -7.86 17.30
N PHE A 407 3.25 -7.81 17.08
CA PHE A 407 4.25 -8.04 18.12
C PHE A 407 5.24 -6.87 18.21
N GLY A 408 5.70 -6.57 19.43
CA GLY A 408 6.73 -5.56 19.67
C GLY A 408 6.47 -4.72 20.92
N GLN A 409 7.47 -3.90 21.28
CA GLN A 409 7.40 -3.01 22.44
C GLN A 409 6.27 -1.97 22.31
N THR A 410 5.98 -1.51 21.10
CA THR A 410 4.90 -0.55 20.78
C THR A 410 3.54 -1.03 21.28
N VAL A 411 3.20 -2.32 21.07
CA VAL A 411 1.92 -2.90 21.54
C VAL A 411 1.84 -2.83 23.07
N ASN A 412 2.94 -3.17 23.76
CA ASN A 412 3.00 -3.13 25.22
C ASN A 412 2.92 -1.71 25.78
N ILE A 413 3.55 -0.73 25.11
CA ILE A 413 3.44 0.69 25.49
C ILE A 413 1.98 1.14 25.39
N ALA A 414 1.30 0.87 24.27
CA ALA A 414 -0.08 1.28 24.05
C ALA A 414 -1.03 0.76 25.15
N ALA A 415 -0.93 -0.54 25.48
CA ALA A 415 -1.72 -1.14 26.55
C ALA A 415 -1.42 -0.53 27.93
N ARG A 416 -0.15 -0.20 28.22
CA ARG A 416 0.24 0.43 29.49
C ARG A 416 -0.21 1.89 29.59
N VAL A 417 -0.20 2.61 28.47
CA VAL A 417 -0.71 3.99 28.36
C VAL A 417 -2.20 4.01 28.64
N GLN A 418 -2.97 3.04 28.11
CA GLN A 418 -4.38 2.87 28.45
C GLN A 418 -4.56 2.65 29.96
N GLY A 419 -3.71 1.83 30.58
CA GLY A 419 -3.75 1.54 32.02
C GLY A 419 -3.53 2.76 32.93
N LEU A 420 -2.98 3.87 32.42
CA LEU A 420 -2.86 5.13 33.16
C LEU A 420 -4.16 5.92 33.23
N ALA A 421 -5.09 5.68 32.29
CA ALA A 421 -6.37 6.37 32.24
C ALA A 421 -7.24 5.94 33.44
N ASN A 422 -7.50 6.90 34.33
CA ASN A 422 -8.24 6.72 35.57
C ASN A 422 -9.60 7.46 35.56
N SER A 423 -9.75 8.44 34.67
CA SER A 423 -10.96 9.23 34.34
C SER A 423 -11.41 8.97 32.89
N GLN A 424 -12.44 9.68 32.39
CA GLN A 424 -12.86 9.69 30.97
C GLN A 424 -11.77 10.20 30.00
N ALA A 425 -10.52 10.32 30.46
CA ALA A 425 -9.45 10.90 29.70
C ALA A 425 -8.76 9.90 28.77
N ILE A 426 -8.38 10.40 27.61
CA ILE A 426 -7.61 9.65 26.62
C ILE A 426 -6.13 9.93 26.89
N HIS A 427 -5.33 8.89 27.09
CA HIS A 427 -3.89 9.03 27.26
C HIS A 427 -3.18 8.75 25.94
N VAL A 428 -2.29 9.65 25.53
CA VAL A 428 -1.49 9.50 24.31
C VAL A 428 -0.02 9.71 24.60
N THR A 429 0.85 9.14 23.78
CA THR A 429 2.31 9.33 23.90
C THR A 429 2.85 10.46 23.02
N GLY A 430 4.10 10.86 23.25
CA GLY A 430 4.83 11.84 22.42
C GLY A 430 4.68 11.67 20.89
N PRO A 431 4.94 10.48 20.31
CA PRO A 431 4.79 10.27 18.87
C PRO A 431 3.41 10.68 18.33
N VAL A 432 2.34 10.30 19.03
CA VAL A 432 0.96 10.63 18.67
C VAL A 432 0.70 12.13 18.75
N ILE A 433 1.11 12.80 19.84
CA ILE A 433 0.84 14.24 20.01
C ILE A 433 1.66 15.10 19.04
N SER A 434 2.84 14.61 18.63
CA SER A 434 3.72 15.32 17.70
C SER A 434 3.26 15.27 16.24
N ALA A 435 2.26 14.44 15.92
CA ALA A 435 1.70 14.39 14.58
C ALA A 435 0.95 15.69 14.27
N HIS A 436 1.30 16.35 13.16
CA HIS A 436 0.74 17.65 12.78
C HIS A 436 -0.79 17.63 12.69
N ALA A 437 -1.37 16.55 12.17
CA ALA A 437 -2.82 16.39 12.06
C ALA A 437 -3.51 16.26 13.44
N VAL A 438 -2.86 15.62 14.41
CA VAL A 438 -3.35 15.54 15.79
C VAL A 438 -3.32 16.92 16.45
N GLU A 439 -2.23 17.67 16.27
CA GLU A 439 -2.13 19.04 16.77
C GLU A 439 -3.23 19.94 16.20
N ALA A 440 -3.45 19.90 14.88
CA ALA A 440 -4.51 20.64 14.22
C ALA A 440 -5.90 20.27 14.74
N MET A 441 -6.18 18.97 14.91
CA MET A 441 -7.44 18.46 15.45
C MET A 441 -7.71 18.97 16.87
N LEU A 442 -6.71 18.91 17.75
CA LEU A 442 -6.83 19.37 19.13
C LEU A 442 -7.05 20.88 19.22
N ARG A 443 -6.34 21.66 18.39
CA ARG A 443 -6.55 23.12 18.27
C ARG A 443 -7.96 23.44 17.82
N GLN A 444 -8.47 22.76 16.79
CA GLN A 444 -9.84 22.96 16.29
C GLN A 444 -10.88 22.60 17.36
N ALA A 445 -10.65 21.55 18.13
CA ALA A 445 -11.51 21.13 19.23
C ALA A 445 -11.35 21.98 20.50
N HIS A 446 -10.42 22.95 20.52
CA HIS A 446 -10.08 23.76 21.70
C HIS A 446 -9.67 22.91 22.91
N ILE A 447 -9.00 21.78 22.67
CA ILE A 447 -8.54 20.86 23.71
C ILE A 447 -7.06 21.10 23.97
N THR A 448 -6.70 21.38 25.23
CA THR A 448 -5.32 21.54 25.67
C THR A 448 -4.83 20.25 26.33
N PRO A 449 -3.86 19.53 25.73
CA PRO A 449 -3.28 18.33 26.32
C PRO A 449 -2.52 18.65 27.61
N ILE A 450 -2.67 17.78 28.61
CA ILE A 450 -1.97 17.91 29.90
C ILE A 450 -0.80 16.93 29.91
N GLN A 451 0.43 17.45 29.89
CA GLN A 451 1.63 16.62 29.94
C GLN A 451 1.83 16.02 31.34
N LYS A 452 2.15 14.72 31.38
CA LYS A 452 2.45 13.96 32.59
C LYS A 452 3.67 13.08 32.36
N HIS A 453 4.42 12.81 33.43
CA HIS A 453 5.48 11.81 33.42
C HIS A 453 4.98 10.56 34.14
N ALA A 454 4.98 9.43 33.44
CA ALA A 454 4.52 8.16 34.00
C ALA A 454 5.62 7.09 33.90
N ALA A 455 5.78 6.31 34.97
CA ALA A 455 6.58 5.10 34.93
C ALA A 455 5.71 3.96 34.37
N LEU A 456 6.07 3.44 33.21
CA LEU A 456 5.41 2.28 32.63
C LEU A 456 6.17 1.03 33.07
N ARG A 457 5.49 0.10 33.78
CA ARG A 457 6.10 -1.13 34.31
C ARG A 457 6.87 -1.87 33.21
N GLY A 458 8.16 -2.13 33.38
CA GLY A 458 8.98 -2.86 32.40
C GLY A 458 9.44 -2.02 31.20
N ILE A 459 9.45 -0.69 31.33
CA ILE A 459 10.20 0.25 30.49
C ILE A 459 11.15 0.98 31.44
N ALA A 460 12.43 1.08 31.06
CA ALA A 460 13.49 1.57 31.95
C ALA A 460 13.28 3.04 32.37
N ASP A 461 12.75 3.87 31.47
CA ASP A 461 12.61 5.31 31.67
C ASP A 461 11.16 5.76 31.90
N LYS A 462 10.99 6.89 32.60
CA LYS A 462 9.70 7.60 32.65
C LYS A 462 9.34 8.07 31.26
N VAL A 463 8.16 7.68 30.78
CA VAL A 463 7.65 8.09 29.48
C VAL A 463 6.82 9.35 29.65
N VAL A 464 6.98 10.30 28.73
CA VAL A 464 6.10 11.46 28.63
C VAL A 464 4.79 11.03 27.98
N VAL A 465 3.70 11.21 28.72
CA VAL A 465 2.33 10.95 28.26
C VAL A 465 1.53 12.23 28.35
N TYR A 466 0.51 12.34 27.51
CA TYR A 466 -0.39 13.48 27.45
C TYR A 466 -1.79 12.99 27.74
N GLU A 467 -2.46 13.65 28.68
CA GLU A 467 -3.86 13.45 28.95
C GLU A 467 -4.68 14.42 28.09
N ILE A 468 -5.61 13.88 27.32
CA ILE A 468 -6.62 14.63 26.57
C ILE A 468 -7.88 14.64 27.45
N PRO A 469 -8.23 15.80 28.04
CA PRO A 469 -9.33 15.91 29.00
C PRO A 469 -10.71 15.65 28.39
#